data_AF-A0A2D5PRU9-F1
#
_entry.id   AF-A0A2D5PRU9-F1
#
_cell.length_a   1.000
_cell.length_b   1.000
_cell.length_c   1.000
_cell.angle_alpha   90.00
_cell.angle_beta   90.00
_cell.angle_gamma   90.00
#
_symmetry.space_group_name_H-M   'P 1'
#
loop_
_entity.id
_entity.type
_entity.pdbx_description
1 polymer ?
#
loop_
_entity_poly.entity_id
_entity_poly.type
_entity_poly.pdbx_seq_one_letter_code
_entity_poly.pdbx_strand_id
1 'polypeptide(L)'
;MRTTEEEGNNFERRSLSDLKDEDHVEGLPEDTPSFKMAGLSERVTGKSMASLRAEAIQLLFALHAGHVIAAEILISRKIGHIVDNNRSIKPRSTEELRQLNQFITNWTTDAGLLDAAISLLRQIELPDAPLPDVIEPTAEEAELGRQLLERYEQNFNQQVLEQSLGQEE
;
A
#
# COMPACT_ATOMS: atom_id res chain seq x y z
N MET A 1 6.94 -53.28 46.38
CA MET A 1 5.64 -53.28 45.66
C MET A 1 5.42 -51.83 45.23
N ARG A 2 5.14 -51.45 43.97
CA ARG A 2 4.17 -51.95 42.96
C ARG A 2 2.72 -51.85 43.46
N THR A 3 1.75 -51.27 42.75
CA THR A 3 1.68 -50.46 41.50
C THR A 3 0.24 -49.92 41.41
N THR A 4 -0.10 -48.78 40.79
CA THR A 4 0.75 -47.71 40.20
C THR A 4 0.44 -46.30 40.79
N GLU A 5 -0.46 -45.40 40.36
CA GLU A 5 -1.41 -45.26 39.22
C GLU A 5 -1.56 -43.75 38.86
N GLU A 6 -2.41 -43.39 37.87
CA GLU A 6 -2.38 -42.08 37.16
C GLU A 6 -3.66 -41.23 37.34
N GLU A 7 -3.52 -39.91 37.55
CA GLU A 7 -4.54 -38.93 37.12
C GLU A 7 -3.91 -37.61 36.61
N GLY A 8 -4.14 -37.31 35.33
CA GLY A 8 -4.75 -36.01 34.98
C GLY A 8 -3.90 -34.76 34.82
N ASN A 9 -2.56 -34.81 34.63
CA ASN A 9 -1.80 -33.60 34.23
C ASN A 9 -2.02 -33.22 32.74
N ASN A 10 -3.28 -33.03 32.35
CA ASN A 10 -3.67 -32.72 30.98
C ASN A 10 -3.68 -31.20 30.73
N PHE A 11 -2.51 -30.56 30.91
CA PHE A 11 -2.29 -29.20 30.44
C PHE A 11 -2.16 -29.24 28.92
N GLU A 12 -3.30 -29.31 28.23
CA GLU A 12 -3.37 -29.47 26.78
C GLU A 12 -2.54 -28.40 26.08
N ARG A 13 -1.53 -28.86 25.34
CA ARG A 13 -0.86 -28.04 24.34
C ARG A 13 -1.88 -27.75 23.23
N ARG A 14 -2.68 -26.69 23.40
CA ARG A 14 -3.39 -26.08 22.28
C ARG A 14 -2.36 -25.79 21.20
N SER A 15 -2.48 -26.49 20.09
CA SER A 15 -1.52 -26.39 18.99
C SER A 15 -1.62 -24.98 18.40
N LEU A 16 -0.47 -24.36 18.11
CA LEU A 16 -0.40 -23.07 17.42
C LEU A 16 -0.81 -23.17 15.93
N SER A 17 -1.48 -24.26 15.54
CA SER A 17 -2.04 -24.52 14.20
C SER A 17 -3.51 -24.10 14.04
N ASP A 18 -4.20 -23.75 15.13
CA ASP A 18 -5.62 -23.36 15.08
C ASP A 18 -5.83 -21.83 14.93
N LEU A 19 -4.74 -21.05 14.92
CA LEU A 19 -4.71 -19.71 14.33
C LEU A 19 -4.75 -19.85 12.80
N LYS A 20 -5.95 -20.01 12.26
CA LYS A 20 -6.20 -19.86 10.83
C LYS A 20 -5.91 -18.42 10.41
N ASP A 21 -5.48 -18.23 9.17
CA ASP A 21 -5.31 -16.90 8.57
C ASP A 21 -6.68 -16.16 8.48
N GLU A 22 -7.00 -15.35 9.49
CA GLU A 22 -8.17 -14.44 9.50
C GLU A 22 -7.95 -13.18 8.63
N ASP A 23 -6.89 -13.15 7.81
CA ASP A 23 -6.61 -12.12 6.80
C ASP A 23 -7.49 -12.26 5.54
N HIS A 24 -8.36 -13.27 5.46
CA HIS A 24 -9.19 -13.53 4.28
C HIS A 24 -10.50 -12.72 4.33
N VAL A 25 -10.44 -11.48 3.85
CA VAL A 25 -11.62 -10.67 3.56
C VAL A 25 -12.40 -11.31 2.41
N GLU A 26 -13.50 -11.97 2.76
CA GLU A 26 -14.34 -12.74 1.85
C GLU A 26 -14.94 -11.82 0.75
N GLY A 27 -14.41 -11.93 -0.48
CA GLY A 27 -14.83 -11.12 -1.64
C GLY A 27 -13.72 -10.42 -2.42
N LEU A 28 -12.46 -10.43 -1.96
CA LEU A 28 -11.34 -9.92 -2.78
C LEU A 28 -10.94 -10.91 -3.90
N PRO A 29 -10.70 -10.46 -5.15
CA PRO A 29 -10.20 -11.31 -6.23
C PRO A 29 -8.84 -11.96 -5.90
N GLU A 30 -8.59 -13.19 -6.37
CA GLU A 30 -7.33 -13.92 -6.10
C GLU A 30 -6.07 -13.18 -6.60
N ASP A 31 -6.19 -12.38 -7.65
CA ASP A 31 -5.10 -11.54 -8.21
C ASP A 31 -4.88 -10.21 -7.44
N THR A 32 -5.60 -9.97 -6.33
CA THR A 32 -5.38 -8.77 -5.49
C THR A 32 -3.95 -8.79 -4.92
N PRO A 33 -3.16 -7.70 -5.02
CA PRO A 33 -1.78 -7.65 -4.52
C PRO A 33 -1.68 -7.82 -2.99
N SER A 34 -1.61 -9.08 -2.53
CA SER A 34 -1.60 -9.45 -1.11
C SER A 34 -0.26 -9.17 -0.43
N PHE A 35 -0.01 -7.88 -0.17
CA PHE A 35 0.98 -7.48 0.83
C PHE A 35 0.46 -7.85 2.22
N LYS A 36 0.99 -8.93 2.84
CA LYS A 36 0.98 -9.08 4.29
C LYS A 36 1.90 -8.02 4.93
N MET A 37 1.45 -6.75 4.90
CA MET A 37 1.94 -5.74 5.83
C MET A 37 1.30 -6.00 7.19
N ALA A 38 2.09 -5.84 8.25
CA ALA A 38 1.58 -5.55 9.58
C ALA A 38 0.51 -4.44 9.53
N GLY A 39 -0.54 -4.55 10.33
CA GLY A 39 -1.66 -3.60 10.37
C GLY A 39 -1.21 -2.17 10.69
N LEU A 40 -2.04 -1.18 10.36
CA LEU A 40 -1.75 0.23 10.63
C LEU A 40 -1.45 0.46 12.10
N SER A 41 -2.28 -0.11 12.99
CA SER A 41 -2.08 -0.07 14.44
C SER A 41 -0.75 -0.68 14.88
N GLU A 42 -0.38 -1.86 14.37
CA GLU A 42 0.88 -2.55 14.67
C GLU A 42 2.10 -1.75 14.17
N ARG A 43 2.04 -1.18 12.97
CA ARG A 43 3.15 -0.41 12.39
C ARG A 43 3.37 0.91 13.12
N VAL A 44 2.32 1.63 13.49
CA VAL A 44 2.43 2.93 14.19
C VAL A 44 2.91 2.76 15.63
N THR A 45 2.58 1.64 16.28
CA THR A 45 3.01 1.38 17.68
C THR A 45 4.33 0.63 17.79
N GLY A 46 4.67 -0.24 16.83
CA GLY A 46 5.84 -1.13 16.88
C GLY A 46 7.08 -0.68 16.08
N LYS A 47 6.98 0.33 15.20
CA LYS A 47 8.14 0.82 14.42
C LYS A 47 8.50 2.26 14.78
N SER A 48 9.78 2.63 14.59
CA SER A 48 10.21 4.01 14.75
C SER A 48 9.65 4.92 13.66
N MET A 49 9.41 6.19 14.00
CA MET A 49 8.93 7.19 13.03
C MET A 49 9.91 7.39 11.87
N ALA A 50 11.22 7.34 12.14
CA ALA A 50 12.26 7.34 11.12
C ALA A 50 12.17 6.14 10.16
N SER A 51 11.85 4.94 10.67
CA SER A 51 11.66 3.72 9.88
C SER A 51 10.39 3.77 9.03
N LEU A 52 9.26 4.21 9.59
CA LEU A 52 8.01 4.40 8.84
C LEU A 52 8.17 5.36 7.66
N ARG A 53 8.92 6.45 7.84
CA ARG A 53 9.31 7.37 6.76
C ARG A 53 10.16 6.71 5.68
N ALA A 54 11.10 5.83 6.06
CA ALA A 54 11.92 5.10 5.09
C ALA A 54 11.07 4.13 4.25
N GLU A 55 10.14 3.40 4.88
CA GLU A 55 9.18 2.51 4.19
C GLU A 55 8.26 3.31 3.25
N ALA A 56 7.73 4.45 3.69
CA ALA A 56 6.90 5.33 2.85
C ALA A 56 7.66 5.87 1.62
N ILE A 57 8.92 6.31 1.80
CA ILE A 57 9.78 6.76 0.70
C ILE A 57 10.07 5.63 -0.29
N GLN A 58 10.30 4.39 0.17
CA GLN A 58 10.53 3.24 -0.71
C GLN A 58 9.29 2.90 -1.56
N LEU A 59 8.11 2.86 -0.94
CA LEU A 59 6.84 2.58 -1.64
C LEU A 59 6.51 3.67 -2.67
N LEU A 60 6.65 4.95 -2.30
CA LEU A 60 6.44 6.07 -3.22
C LEU A 60 7.46 6.08 -4.36
N PHE A 61 8.73 5.71 -4.11
CA PHE A 61 9.75 5.65 -5.15
C PHE A 61 9.49 4.51 -6.16
N ALA A 62 8.99 3.36 -5.70
CA ALA A 62 8.54 2.29 -6.58
C ALA A 62 7.34 2.72 -7.46
N LEU A 63 6.35 3.41 -6.87
CA LEU A 63 5.21 3.95 -7.59
C LEU A 63 5.62 5.03 -8.62
N HIS A 64 6.52 5.93 -8.24
CA HIS A 64 7.10 6.95 -9.12
C HIS A 64 7.83 6.32 -10.32
N ALA A 65 8.68 5.32 -10.07
CA ALA A 65 9.39 4.61 -11.14
C ALA A 65 8.42 3.94 -12.13
N GLY A 66 7.31 3.36 -11.64
CA GLY A 66 6.23 2.85 -12.47
C GLY A 66 5.62 3.92 -13.39
N HIS A 67 5.34 5.12 -12.85
CA HIS A 67 4.78 6.22 -13.63
C HIS A 67 5.75 6.76 -14.69
N VAL A 68 7.04 6.91 -14.36
CA VAL A 68 8.08 7.33 -15.31
C VAL A 68 8.22 6.33 -16.47
N ILE A 69 8.25 5.03 -16.17
CA ILE A 69 8.33 3.97 -17.20
C ILE A 69 7.08 3.96 -18.09
N ALA A 70 5.88 4.10 -17.50
CA ALA A 70 4.63 4.16 -18.25
C ALA A 70 4.57 5.39 -19.18
N ALA A 71 4.96 6.58 -18.69
CA ALA A 71 5.02 7.80 -19.48
C ALA A 71 5.96 7.65 -20.70
N GLU A 72 7.16 7.11 -20.51
CA GLU A 72 8.13 6.92 -21.60
C GLU A 72 7.64 5.89 -22.65
N ILE A 73 6.99 4.81 -22.22
CA ILE A 73 6.34 3.84 -23.12
C ILE A 73 5.22 4.50 -23.94
N LEU A 74 4.42 5.38 -23.33
CA LEU A 74 3.35 6.10 -24.02
C LEU A 74 3.92 7.15 -25.00
N ILE A 75 4.99 7.86 -24.64
CA ILE A 75 5.74 8.78 -25.53
C ILE A 75 6.31 8.01 -26.73
N SER A 76 6.95 6.86 -26.49
CA SER A 76 7.46 5.98 -27.54
C SER A 76 6.35 5.51 -28.50
N ARG A 77 5.18 5.11 -27.98
CA ARG A 77 4.00 4.75 -28.78
C ARG A 77 3.50 5.94 -29.63
N LYS A 78 3.49 7.15 -29.08
CA LYS A 78 3.10 8.39 -29.79
C LYS A 78 4.05 8.70 -30.95
N ILE A 79 5.36 8.58 -30.73
CA ILE A 79 6.38 8.77 -31.78
C ILE A 79 6.17 7.73 -32.90
N GLY A 80 5.95 6.45 -32.55
CA GLY A 80 5.64 5.40 -33.52
C GLY A 80 4.39 5.70 -34.37
N HIS A 81 3.29 6.12 -33.74
CA HIS A 81 2.05 6.48 -34.44
C HIS A 81 2.23 7.67 -35.41
N ILE A 82 3.00 8.68 -35.01
CA ILE A 82 3.35 9.83 -35.86
C ILE A 82 4.23 9.39 -37.04
N VAL A 83 5.21 8.51 -36.84
CA VAL A 83 6.06 7.98 -37.91
C VAL A 83 5.26 7.13 -38.90
N ASP A 84 4.36 6.28 -38.41
CA ASP A 84 3.46 5.48 -39.25
C ASP A 84 2.52 6.36 -40.09
N ASN A 85 1.91 7.39 -39.48
CA ASN A 85 1.01 8.30 -40.19
C ASN A 85 1.72 9.05 -41.31
N ASN A 86 2.93 9.55 -41.07
CA ASN A 86 3.73 10.25 -42.09
C ASN A 86 4.24 9.32 -43.22
N ARG A 87 4.19 8.00 -43.02
CA ARG A 87 4.53 6.98 -44.04
C ARG A 87 3.31 6.42 -44.77
N SER A 88 2.11 6.65 -44.25
CA SER A 88 0.88 6.06 -44.78
C SER A 88 0.20 6.96 -45.82
N ILE A 89 -0.31 6.34 -46.89
CA ILE A 89 -1.14 7.01 -47.91
C ILE A 89 -2.53 7.39 -47.34
N LYS A 90 -2.93 6.80 -46.19
CA LYS A 90 -4.10 7.19 -45.40
C LYS A 90 -3.69 7.41 -43.93
N PRO A 91 -3.78 8.62 -43.36
CA PRO A 91 -3.48 8.84 -41.95
C PRO A 91 -4.47 8.09 -41.05
N ARG A 92 -4.00 7.62 -39.89
CA ARG A 92 -4.85 7.06 -38.81
C ARG A 92 -5.64 8.17 -38.10
N SER A 93 -6.48 7.76 -37.15
CA SER A 93 -7.32 8.65 -36.36
C SER A 93 -6.50 9.68 -35.58
N THR A 94 -6.95 10.94 -35.61
CA THR A 94 -6.43 12.02 -34.75
C THR A 94 -6.89 11.86 -33.30
N GLU A 95 -7.99 11.15 -33.05
CA GLU A 95 -8.53 10.89 -31.71
C GLU A 95 -7.63 9.95 -30.91
N GLU A 96 -7.03 8.94 -31.55
CA GLU A 96 -6.01 8.06 -30.93
C GLU A 96 -4.81 8.89 -30.42
N LEU A 97 -4.34 9.85 -31.20
CA LEU A 97 -3.28 10.78 -30.77
C LEU A 97 -3.77 11.73 -29.67
N ARG A 98 -5.02 12.19 -29.69
CA ARG A 98 -5.59 13.04 -28.63
C ARG A 98 -5.62 12.30 -27.30
N GLN A 99 -6.15 11.07 -27.28
CA GLN A 99 -6.20 10.21 -26.10
C GLN A 99 -4.79 9.88 -25.59
N LEU A 100 -3.86 9.52 -26.48
CA LEU A 100 -2.49 9.21 -26.10
C LEU A 100 -1.74 10.43 -25.52
N ASN A 101 -1.98 11.64 -26.06
CA ASN A 101 -1.48 12.87 -25.44
C ASN A 101 -2.08 13.09 -24.04
N GLN A 102 -3.37 12.83 -23.84
CA GLN A 102 -4.03 12.96 -22.54
C GLN A 102 -3.43 11.98 -21.51
N PHE A 103 -3.23 10.72 -21.88
CA PHE A 103 -2.55 9.75 -21.01
C PHE A 103 -1.11 10.18 -20.67
N ILE A 104 -0.31 10.57 -21.66
CA ILE A 104 1.07 11.05 -21.40
C ILE A 104 1.07 12.21 -20.40
N THR A 105 0.16 13.18 -20.56
CA THR A 105 0.04 14.32 -19.64
C THR A 105 -0.23 13.87 -18.21
N ASN A 106 -1.25 13.02 -17.99
CA ASN A 106 -1.59 12.51 -16.67
C ASN A 106 -0.38 11.80 -16.03
N TRP A 107 0.10 10.72 -16.66
CA TRP A 107 1.21 9.90 -16.14
C TRP A 107 2.48 10.72 -15.85
N THR A 108 2.76 11.77 -16.63
CA THR A 108 3.90 12.69 -16.38
C THR A 108 3.63 13.64 -15.21
N THR A 109 2.40 14.16 -15.06
CA THR A 109 2.00 14.98 -13.92
C THR A 109 2.06 14.18 -12.61
N ASP A 110 1.53 12.97 -12.62
CA ASP A 110 1.50 12.06 -11.46
C ASP A 110 2.91 11.68 -11.01
N ALA A 111 3.82 11.38 -11.96
CA ALA A 111 5.24 11.18 -11.67
C ALA A 111 5.89 12.38 -10.96
N GLY A 112 5.57 13.61 -11.39
CA GLY A 112 6.08 14.85 -10.77
C GLY A 112 5.50 15.11 -9.39
N LEU A 113 4.22 14.79 -9.15
CA LEU A 113 3.60 14.87 -7.82
C LEU A 113 4.24 13.88 -6.84
N LEU A 114 4.56 12.66 -7.31
CA LEU A 114 5.24 11.65 -6.51
C LEU A 114 6.69 12.05 -6.15
N ASP A 115 7.45 12.64 -7.07
CA ASP A 115 8.80 13.15 -6.77
C ASP A 115 8.77 14.32 -5.76
N ALA A 116 7.77 15.21 -5.87
CA ALA A 116 7.54 16.26 -4.88
C ALA A 116 7.20 15.67 -3.49
N ALA A 117 6.35 14.64 -3.41
CA ALA A 117 6.01 13.97 -2.17
C ALA A 117 7.23 13.26 -1.52
N ILE A 118 8.03 12.56 -2.32
CA ILE A 118 9.30 11.94 -1.87
C ILE A 118 10.27 13.02 -1.36
N SER A 119 10.38 14.13 -2.08
CA SER A 119 11.25 15.25 -1.71
C SER A 119 10.81 15.95 -0.43
N LEU A 120 9.50 16.08 -0.18
CA LEU A 120 8.95 16.57 1.09
C LEU A 120 9.24 15.61 2.25
N LEU A 121 8.96 14.32 2.10
CA LEU A 121 9.21 13.31 3.16
C LEU A 121 10.69 13.26 3.57
N ARG A 122 11.62 13.44 2.63
CA ARG A 122 13.07 13.51 2.92
C ARG A 122 13.48 14.71 3.78
N GLN A 123 12.69 15.78 3.81
CA GLN A 123 12.96 17.00 4.60
C GLN A 123 12.36 16.96 6.01
N ILE A 124 11.43 16.03 6.29
CA ILE A 124 10.83 15.89 7.63
C ILE A 124 11.82 15.16 8.54
N GLU A 125 12.36 15.86 9.54
CA GLU A 125 13.08 15.23 10.65
C GLU A 125 12.10 14.46 11.54
N LEU A 126 12.42 13.20 11.85
CA LEU A 126 11.61 12.32 12.68
C LEU A 126 12.51 11.53 13.64
N PRO A 127 12.06 11.26 14.87
CA PRO A 127 12.81 10.48 15.84
C PRO A 127 12.95 9.01 15.42
N ASP A 128 14.08 8.40 15.76
CA ASP A 128 14.28 6.95 15.62
C ASP A 128 13.82 6.19 16.87
N ALA A 129 12.58 6.47 17.27
CA ALA A 129 11.85 5.77 18.34
C ALA A 129 10.37 5.59 17.94
N PRO A 130 9.67 4.57 18.49
CA PRO A 130 8.22 4.41 18.35
C PRO A 130 7.44 5.63 18.85
N LEU A 131 6.26 5.89 18.30
CA LEU A 131 5.47 7.07 18.67
C LEU A 131 5.15 7.14 20.19
N PRO A 132 4.78 6.05 20.91
CA PRO A 132 4.53 6.10 22.35
C PRO A 132 5.76 6.53 23.16
N ASP A 133 6.96 6.07 22.78
CA ASP A 133 8.23 6.36 23.46
C ASP A 133 8.71 7.80 23.23
N VAL A 134 8.13 8.51 22.25
CA VAL A 134 8.44 9.91 21.91
C VAL A 134 7.55 10.89 22.67
N ILE A 135 6.31 10.52 22.97
CA ILE A 135 5.29 11.44 23.53
C ILE A 135 4.82 11.08 24.95
N GLU A 136 5.26 9.94 25.49
CA GLU A 136 4.95 9.44 26.85
C GLU A 136 3.46 9.60 27.24
N PRO A 137 2.51 9.07 26.44
CA PRO A 137 1.10 9.38 26.60
C PRO A 137 0.52 8.79 27.88
N THR A 138 -0.42 9.51 28.52
CA THR A 138 -1.19 8.94 29.64
C THR A 138 -2.07 7.78 29.18
N ALA A 139 -2.56 6.98 30.12
CA ALA A 139 -3.42 5.83 29.80
C ALA A 139 -4.72 6.23 29.02
N GLU A 140 -5.26 7.42 29.28
CA GLU A 140 -6.44 7.94 28.59
C GLU A 140 -6.11 8.42 27.16
N GLU A 141 -4.95 9.06 26.97
CA GLU A 141 -4.46 9.49 25.65
C GLU A 141 -4.03 8.30 24.77
N ALA A 142 -3.40 7.29 25.38
CA ALA A 142 -3.04 6.05 24.70
C ALA A 142 -4.31 5.30 24.23
N GLU A 143 -5.34 5.23 25.08
CA GLU A 143 -6.64 4.64 24.70
C GLU A 143 -7.31 5.40 23.56
N LEU A 144 -7.36 6.74 23.63
CA LEU A 144 -7.85 7.58 22.54
C LEU A 144 -7.06 7.35 21.24
N GLY A 145 -5.73 7.22 21.34
CA GLY A 145 -4.85 6.89 20.22
C GLY A 145 -5.19 5.56 19.56
N ARG A 146 -5.47 4.51 20.35
CA ARG A 146 -5.93 3.20 19.82
C ARG A 146 -7.26 3.31 19.09
N GLN A 147 -8.25 3.97 19.71
CA GLN A 147 -9.58 4.16 19.10
C GLN A 147 -9.54 5.00 17.81
N LEU A 148 -8.60 5.96 17.71
CA LEU A 148 -8.36 6.71 16.49
C LEU A 148 -7.72 5.84 15.40
N LEU A 149 -6.69 5.06 15.73
CA LEU A 149 -6.02 4.16 14.78
C LEU A 149 -7.00 3.11 14.22
N GLU A 150 -7.79 2.47 15.09
CA GLU A 150 -8.80 1.48 14.69
C GLU A 150 -9.80 2.07 13.68
N ARG A 151 -10.32 3.28 13.94
CA ARG A 151 -11.25 3.96 13.03
C ARG A 151 -10.58 4.37 11.71
N TYR A 152 -9.31 4.79 11.74
CA TYR A 152 -8.57 5.08 10.51
C TYR A 152 -8.35 3.82 9.67
N GLU A 153 -8.03 2.69 10.30
CA GLU A 153 -7.83 1.39 9.66
C GLU A 153 -9.14 0.84 9.06
N GLN A 154 -10.26 0.92 9.80
CA GLN A 154 -11.60 0.61 9.30
C GLN A 154 -12.00 1.48 8.09
N ASN A 155 -11.83 2.81 8.19
CA ASN A 155 -12.15 3.73 7.09
C ASN A 155 -11.27 3.51 5.85
N PHE A 156 -9.98 3.19 6.04
CA PHE A 156 -9.06 2.88 4.94
C PHE A 156 -9.47 1.58 4.23
N ASN A 157 -9.73 0.51 4.99
CA ASN A 157 -10.15 -0.77 4.43
C ASN A 157 -11.49 -0.64 3.67
N GLN A 158 -12.44 0.15 4.19
CA GLN A 158 -13.69 0.47 3.49
C GLN A 158 -13.43 1.20 2.16
N GLN A 159 -12.54 2.20 2.13
CA GLN A 159 -12.19 2.91 0.89
C GLN A 159 -11.47 2.03 -0.13
N VAL A 160 -10.64 1.08 0.31
CA VAL A 160 -10.01 0.09 -0.57
C VAL A 160 -11.06 -0.84 -1.18
N LEU A 161 -11.99 -1.36 -0.37
CA LEU A 161 -13.10 -2.20 -0.84
C LEU A 161 -14.01 -1.46 -1.83
N GLU A 162 -14.36 -0.20 -1.56
CA GLU A 162 -15.12 0.65 -2.49
C GLU A 162 -14.37 0.89 -3.81
N GLN A 163 -13.06 1.06 -3.78
CA GLN A 163 -12.23 1.21 -4.98
C GLN A 163 -12.06 -0.09 -5.77
N SER A 164 -12.03 -1.26 -5.11
CA SER A 164 -11.98 -2.56 -5.77
C SER A 164 -13.32 -2.93 -6.40
N LEU A 165 -14.42 -2.80 -5.66
CA LEU A 165 -15.77 -3.12 -6.16
C LEU A 165 -16.24 -2.14 -7.24
N GLY A 166 -15.89 -0.85 -7.10
CA GLY A 166 -16.16 0.19 -8.11
C GLY A 166 -15.34 0.08 -9.41
N GLN A 167 -14.59 -1.01 -9.61
CA GLN A 167 -13.90 -1.36 -10.86
C GLN A 167 -14.53 -2.57 -11.59
N GLU A 168 -15.64 -3.12 -11.08
CA GLU A 168 -16.37 -4.25 -11.70
C GLU A 168 -17.64 -3.84 -12.48
N GLU A 169 -17.94 -2.54 -12.61
CA GLU A 169 -19.06 -1.96 -13.40
C GLU A 169 -18.61 -1.29 -14.72
#